data_AF-A0A0P9JFD7-F1
#
_entry.id   AF-A0A0P9JFD7-F1
#
_cell.length_a   1.000
_cell.length_b   1.000
_cell.length_c   1.000
_cell.angle_alpha   90.00
_cell.angle_beta   90.00
_cell.angle_gamma   90.00
#
_symmetry.space_group_name_H-M   'P 1'
#
loop_
_entity.id
_entity.type
_entity.pdbx_description
1 polymer ?
#
loop_
_entity_poly.entity_id
_entity_poly.type
_entity_poly.pdbx_seq_one_letter_code
_entity_poly.pdbx_strand_id
1 'polypeptide(L)' 'MRNEEAKHMLVLTRDIGETFSIGDDITVQILGVNGNQVRLGISAPKDIKVHRAEVYKRIANKLSQQAVQTQP' A
#
# COMPACT_ATOMS: atom_id res chain seq x y z
N MET A 1 -7.88 6.10 -28.53
CA MET A 1 -6.64 6.41 -27.80
C MET A 1 -7.05 6.95 -26.43
N ARG A 2 -7.04 6.10 -25.41
CA ARG A 2 -7.36 6.47 -24.02
C ARG A 2 -6.19 5.92 -23.22
N ASN A 3 -5.12 6.70 -23.10
CA ASN A 3 -4.00 6.31 -22.26
C ASN A 3 -4.43 6.54 -20.81
N GLU A 4 -4.81 5.43 -20.21
CA GLU A 4 -5.08 5.21 -18.80
C GLU A 4 -3.92 5.75 -17.94
N GLU A 5 -4.28 6.41 -16.84
CA GLU A 5 -3.45 7.07 -15.83
C GLU A 5 -2.01 6.54 -15.72
N ALA A 6 -1.03 7.42 -16.01
CA ALA A 6 0.36 7.19 -15.68
C ALA A 6 0.52 7.16 -14.14
N LYS A 7 0.47 5.95 -13.58
CA LYS A 7 0.83 5.67 -12.20
C LYS A 7 2.30 6.05 -12.00
N HIS A 8 2.56 7.20 -11.38
CA HIS A 8 3.92 7.63 -11.06
C HIS A 8 4.50 6.72 -9.97
N MET A 9 5.26 5.70 -10.36
CA MET A 9 6.02 4.86 -9.45
C MET A 9 7.35 5.53 -9.14
N LEU A 10 7.53 6.01 -7.91
CA LEU A 10 8.81 6.47 -7.42
C LEU A 10 9.63 5.26 -6.94
N VAL A 11 10.80 5.05 -7.53
CA VAL A 11 11.71 3.97 -7.17
C VAL A 11 12.81 4.53 -6.28
N LEU A 12 12.94 3.98 -5.07
CA LEU A 12 13.94 4.37 -4.09
C LEU A 12 14.69 3.11 -3.62
N THR A 13 16.02 3.19 -3.59
CA THR A 13 16.86 2.15 -2.99
C THR A 13 17.26 2.62 -1.59
N ARG A 14 17.04 1.78 -0.59
CA ARG A 14 17.32 2.04 0.83
C ARG A 14 18.07 0.88 1.44
N ASP A 15 19.05 1.18 2.28
CA ASP A 15 19.79 0.21 3.08
C ASP A 15 19.00 -0.22 4.33
N ILE A 16 19.46 -1.30 4.97
CA ILE A 16 18.87 -1.77 6.23
C ILE A 16 19.07 -0.71 7.31
N GLY A 17 17.99 -0.37 8.01
CA GLY A 17 17.96 0.68 9.03
C GLY A 17 17.51 2.04 8.49
N GLU A 18 17.53 2.25 7.17
CA GLU A 18 17.06 3.49 6.58
C GLU A 18 15.53 3.60 6.60
N THR A 19 15.07 4.85 6.60
CA THR A 19 13.66 5.23 6.61
C THR A 19 13.34 6.17 5.47
N PHE A 20 12.10 6.09 4.98
CA PHE A 20 11.53 7.07 4.08
C PHE A 20 10.11 7.40 4.51
N SER A 21 9.67 8.63 4.21
CA SER A 21 8.36 9.13 4.59
C SER A 21 7.47 9.33 3.36
N ILE A 22 6.18 9.08 3.51
CA ILE A 22 5.16 9.30 2.49
C ILE A 22 4.20 10.36 3.04
N GLY A 23 4.24 11.55 2.46
CA GLY A 23 3.57 12.73 3.05
C GLY A 23 4.16 13.04 4.44
N ASP A 24 3.32 13.59 5.31
CA ASP A 24 3.71 13.99 6.68
C ASP A 24 3.39 12.94 7.75
N ASP A 25 2.51 11.98 7.42
CA ASP A 25 1.91 11.07 8.40
C ASP A 25 2.43 9.64 8.35
N ILE A 26 3.04 9.21 7.24
CA ILE A 26 3.46 7.82 7.04
C ILE A 26 4.98 7.75 7.01
N THR A 27 5.55 6.87 7.84
CA THR A 27 6.98 6.55 7.84
C THR A 27 7.17 5.06 7.62
N VAL A 28 8.06 4.70 6.71
CA VAL A 28 8.43 3.33 6.40
C VAL A 28 9.91 3.12 6.70
N GLN A 29 10.24 2.05 7.42
CA GLN A 29 11.59 1.66 7.79
C GLN A 29 11.94 0.29 7.24
N ILE A 30 13.16 0.13 6.74
CA ILE A 30 13.69 -1.19 6.40
C ILE A 30 14.30 -1.80 7.67
N LEU A 31 13.60 -2.77 8.26
CA LEU A 31 14.05 -3.44 9.49
C LEU A 31 15.07 -4.55 9.23
N GLY A 32 15.14 -5.07 8.01
CA GLY A 32 16.10 -6.10 7.63
C GLY A 32 15.73 -6.84 6.36
N VAL A 33 16.69 -7.52 5.77
CA VAL A 33 16.52 -8.36 4.57
C VAL A 33 16.97 -9.77 4.91
N ASN A 34 16.14 -10.76 4.60
CA ASN A 34 16.41 -12.18 4.80
C ASN A 34 16.21 -12.91 3.46
N GLY A 35 17.29 -13.06 2.69
CA GLY A 35 17.21 -13.57 1.32
C GLY A 35 16.32 -12.69 0.46
N ASN A 36 15.22 -13.25 -0.06
CA ASN A 36 14.22 -12.51 -0.84
C ASN A 36 13.12 -11.86 0.00
N GLN A 37 13.14 -11.99 1.33
CA GLN A 37 12.12 -11.41 2.20
C GLN A 37 12.63 -10.11 2.84
N VAL A 38 11.87 -9.03 2.69
CA VAL A 38 12.18 -7.74 3.31
C VAL A 38 11.24 -7.50 4.49
N ARG A 39 11.80 -7.16 5.65
CA ARG A 39 11.05 -6.76 6.82
C ARG A 39 10.89 -5.24 6.79
N LEU A 40 9.65 -4.79 6.69
CA LEU A 40 9.26 -3.38 6.62
C LEU A 40 8.54 -3.00 7.92
N GLY A 41 9.00 -1.97 8.59
CA GLY A 41 8.26 -1.28 9.65
C GLY A 41 7.44 -0.17 9.02
N ILE A 42 6.13 -0.12 9.28
CA ILE A 42 5.26 0.94 8.76
C ILE A 42 4.62 1.61 9.97
N SER A 43 4.87 2.91 10.13
CA SER A 43 4.22 3.76 11.11
C SER A 43 3.27 4.69 10.36
N ALA A 44 1.99 4.65 10.72
CA ALA A 44 0.97 5.52 10.17
C ALA A 44 -0.08 5.80 11.27
N PRO A 45 -0.74 6.96 11.25
CA PRO A 45 -1.84 7.27 12.17
C PRO A 45 -2.99 6.29 12.00
N LYS A 46 -3.82 6.15 13.05
CA LYS A 46 -4.92 5.17 13.13
C LYS A 46 -5.99 5.34 12.03
N ASP A 47 -6.09 6.52 11.45
CA ASP A 47 -7.01 6.81 10.35
C ASP A 47 -6.60 6.09 9.06
N ILE A 48 -5.29 5.89 8.86
CA ILE A 48 -4.72 5.28 7.66
C ILE A 48 -4.62 3.76 7.87
N LYS A 49 -5.46 3.02 7.13
CA LYS A 49 -5.44 1.55 7.17
C LYS A 49 -4.28 0.99 6.36
N VAL A 50 -3.32 0.36 7.04
CA VAL A 50 -2.23 -0.38 6.39
C VAL A 50 -2.66 -1.82 6.15
N HIS A 51 -2.75 -2.21 4.89
CA HIS A 51 -3.14 -3.56 4.48
C HIS A 51 -2.05 -4.22 3.63
N ARG A 52 -1.89 -5.55 3.76
CA ARG A 52 -1.12 -6.33 2.77
C ARG A 52 -1.86 -6.28 1.43
N ALA A 53 -1.15 -6.03 0.33
CA ALA A 53 -1.73 -5.84 -0.99
C ALA A 53 -2.68 -6.98 -1.43
N GLU A 54 -2.36 -8.23 -1.08
CA GLU A 54 -3.17 -9.41 -1.35
C GLU A 54 -4.56 -9.37 -0.66
N VAL A 55 -4.62 -8.78 0.53
CA VAL A 55 -5.88 -8.64 1.29
C VAL A 55 -6.73 -7.51 0.73
N TYR A 56 -6.09 -6.40 0.33
CA TYR A 56 -6.78 -5.24 -0.23
C TYR A 56 -7.50 -5.57 -1.55
N LYS A 57 -6.87 -6.34 -2.45
CA LYS A 57 -7.49 -6.77 -3.71
C LYS A 57 -8.81 -7.53 -3.51
N ARG A 58 -8.91 -8.34 -2.44
CA ARG A 58 -10.15 -9.08 -2.14
C ARG A 58 -11.25 -8.19 -1.56
N ILE A 59 -10.89 -7.15 -0.80
CA ILE A 59 -11.84 -6.22 -0.20
C ILE A 59 -12.35 -5.22 -1.25
N ALA A 60 -11.47 -4.69 -2.10
CA ALA A 60 -11.82 -3.79 -3.19
C ALA A 60 -12.82 -4.44 -4.17
N ASN A 61 -12.62 -5.72 -4.52
CA ASN A 61 -13.56 -6.47 -5.37
C ASN A 61 -14.90 -6.82 -4.70
N LYS A 62 -14.98 -6.79 -3.36
CA LYS A 62 -16.22 -7.07 -2.63
C LYS A 62 -17.07 -5.81 -2.44
N LEU A 63 -16.47 -4.63 -2.35
CA LEU A 63 -17.19 -3.36 -2.22
C LEU A 63 -17.88 -2.95 -3.54
N SER A 64 -17.32 -3.32 -4.69
CA SER A 64 -17.93 -3.06 -6.01
C SER A 64 -19.15 -3.94 -6.33
N GLN A 65 -19.30 -5.11 -5.71
CA GLN A 65 -20.43 -6.03 -6.00
C GLN A 65 -21.64 -5.86 -5.07
N GLN A 66 -21.51 -5.12 -3.97
CA GLN A 66 -22.60 -4.94 -2.99
C GLN A 66 -23.50 -3.73 -3.29
N ALA A 67 -23.12 -2.85 -4.23
CA ALA A 67 -23.93 -1.70 -4.63
C ALA A 67 -24.96 -1.98 -5.74
N VAL A 68 -25.04 -3.22 -6.26
CA VAL A 68 -25.90 -3.59 -7.41
C VAL A 68 -27.11 -4.48 -7.08
N GLN A 69 -27.42 -4.73 -5.80
CA GLN A 69 -28.51 -5.67 -5.43
C GLN A 69 -29.55 -5.13 -4.42
N THR A 70 -29.71 -3.82 -4.28
CA THR A 70 -30.88 -3.28 -3.55
C THR A 70 -31.44 -2.06 -4.25
N GLN A 71 -32.22 -2.29 -5.30
CA GLN A 71 -33.36 -1.43 -5.64
C GLN A 71 -34.54 -2.34 -6.08
N PRO A 72 -35.78 -2.00 -5.67
CA PRO A 72 -36.98 -2.86 -5.72
C PRO A 72 -37.53 -3.14 -7.12
#